data_AF-A0A2A3YTU0-F1
#
_entry.id   AF-A0A2A3YTU0-F1
#
_cell.length_a   1.000
_cell.length_b   1.000
_cell.length_c   1.000
_cell.angle_alpha   90.00
_cell.angle_beta   90.00
_cell.angle_gamma   90.00
#
_symmetry.space_group_name_H-M   'P 1'
#
loop_
_entity.id
_entity.type
_entity.pdbx_description
1 polymer ?
#
loop_
_entity_poly.entity_id
_entity_poly.type
_entity_poly.pdbx_seq_one_letter_code
_entity_poly.pdbx_strand_id
1 'polypeptide(L)'
;MYPLVLDLAATGVPVAVTCRELGFTKQGFYKWCAHPVSARDWDEAHLINAAYDVHTDDPEFGHRFIADELHAAGLQTSERRVWRLCSQQQLFSHTIKRARKHGKKPGPPVCDDLVERDFTAKAINELWLTDVVRHEAL
;
A
#
# COMPACT_ATOMS: atom_id res chain seq x y z
N MET A 1 15.36 -7.44 -17.61
CA MET A 1 16.44 -8.37 -17.18
C MET A 1 17.41 -8.62 -18.34
N TYR A 2 18.14 -7.58 -18.73
CA TYR A 2 19.17 -7.52 -19.78
C TYR A 2 20.07 -6.25 -19.71
N PRO A 3 19.84 -5.21 -18.85
CA PRO A 3 20.73 -4.04 -18.77
C PRO A 3 22.21 -4.39 -18.57
N LEU A 4 22.51 -5.38 -17.73
CA LEU A 4 23.88 -5.84 -17.49
C LEU A 4 24.63 -6.28 -18.77
N VAL A 5 23.91 -6.82 -19.75
CA VAL A 5 24.51 -7.21 -21.04
C VAL A 5 24.94 -5.96 -21.83
N LEU A 6 24.17 -4.86 -21.74
CA LEU A 6 24.53 -3.57 -22.34
C LEU A 6 25.71 -2.93 -21.60
N ASP A 7 25.68 -2.93 -20.27
CA ASP A 7 26.74 -2.34 -19.45
C ASP A 7 28.10 -2.99 -19.74
N LEU A 8 28.12 -4.32 -19.85
CA LEU A 8 29.33 -5.08 -20.19
C LEU A 8 29.73 -4.90 -21.67
N ALA A 9 28.77 -4.76 -22.59
CA ALA A 9 29.08 -4.43 -23.97
C ALA A 9 29.73 -3.04 -24.10
N ALA A 10 29.29 -2.08 -23.29
CA ALA A 10 29.87 -0.74 -23.23
C ALA A 10 31.32 -0.73 -22.71
N THR A 11 31.70 -1.71 -21.88
CA THR A 11 33.09 -1.89 -21.42
C THR A 11 33.95 -2.74 -22.37
N GLY A 12 33.41 -3.15 -23.51
CA GLY A 12 34.12 -3.91 -24.56
C GLY A 12 33.96 -5.43 -24.46
N VAL A 13 33.15 -5.94 -23.54
CA VAL A 13 32.87 -7.38 -23.45
C VAL A 13 31.87 -7.79 -24.54
N PRO A 14 32.16 -8.78 -25.40
CA PRO A 14 31.22 -9.16 -26.46
C PRO A 14 29.88 -9.68 -25.90
N VAL A 15 28.77 -9.19 -26.46
CA VAL A 15 27.39 -9.61 -26.13
C VAL A 15 27.22 -11.14 -26.17
N ALA A 16 27.90 -11.80 -27.10
CA ALA A 16 27.83 -13.26 -27.22
C ALA A 16 28.42 -13.98 -26.00
N VAL A 17 29.47 -13.43 -25.40
CA VAL A 17 30.11 -13.98 -24.20
C VAL A 17 29.21 -13.74 -22.99
N THR A 18 28.75 -12.50 -22.79
CA THR A 18 27.89 -12.15 -21.65
C THR A 18 26.57 -12.90 -21.66
N CYS A 19 25.90 -13.03 -22.81
CA CYS A 19 24.69 -13.84 -22.91
C CYS A 19 24.96 -15.31 -22.59
N ARG A 20 26.09 -15.88 -23.01
CA ARG A 20 26.45 -17.26 -22.68
C ARG A 20 26.66 -17.46 -21.18
N GLU A 21 27.43 -16.58 -20.54
CA GLU A 21 27.73 -16.68 -19.10
C GLU A 21 26.49 -16.44 -18.23
N LEU A 22 25.57 -15.57 -18.65
CA LEU A 22 24.32 -15.28 -17.95
C LEU A 22 23.18 -16.25 -18.30
N GLY A 23 23.41 -17.24 -19.17
CA GLY A 23 22.40 -18.22 -19.59
C GLY A 23 21.29 -17.66 -20.49
N PHE A 24 21.53 -16.52 -21.15
CA PHE A 24 20.58 -15.89 -22.07
C PHE A 24 20.79 -16.31 -23.52
N THR A 25 19.71 -16.32 -24.30
CA THR A 25 19.83 -16.47 -25.76
C THR A 25 20.14 -15.12 -26.40
N LYS A 26 21.03 -15.11 -27.41
CA LYS A 26 21.33 -13.91 -28.21
C LYS A 26 20.06 -13.32 -28.85
N GLN A 27 19.18 -14.18 -29.36
CA GLN A 27 17.90 -13.76 -29.94
C GLN A 27 16.99 -13.08 -28.92
N GLY A 28 16.91 -13.61 -27.69
CA GLY A 28 16.14 -13.01 -26.61
C GLY A 28 16.65 -11.62 -26.22
N PHE A 29 17.98 -11.47 -26.14
CA PHE A 29 18.60 -10.16 -25.89
C PHE A 29 18.23 -9.13 -26.97
N TYR A 30 18.43 -9.44 -28.25
CA TYR A 30 18.11 -8.48 -29.31
C TYR A 30 16.60 -8.19 -29.44
N LYS A 31 15.75 -9.19 -29.17
CA LYS A 31 14.29 -8.98 -29.09
C LYS A 31 13.94 -7.99 -27.98
N TRP A 32 14.59 -8.11 -26.82
CA TRP A 32 14.43 -7.17 -25.73
C TRP A 32 15.01 -5.79 -26.09
N CYS A 33 16.15 -5.69 -26.76
CA CYS A 33 16.70 -4.39 -27.20
C CYS A 33 15.72 -3.61 -28.09
N ALA A 34 14.88 -4.28 -28.88
CA ALA A 34 13.86 -3.62 -29.68
C ALA A 34 12.72 -3.05 -28.84
N HIS A 35 12.37 -3.69 -27.71
CA HIS A 35 11.28 -3.28 -26.82
C HIS A 35 11.70 -3.49 -25.35
N PRO A 36 12.62 -2.67 -24.83
CA PRO A 36 13.25 -2.93 -23.53
C PRO A 36 12.30 -2.69 -22.35
N VAL A 37 11.29 -1.84 -22.57
CA VAL A 37 10.21 -1.53 -21.62
C VAL A 37 8.92 -2.11 -22.19
N SER A 38 8.26 -2.96 -21.41
CA SER A 38 6.96 -3.49 -21.82
C SER A 38 5.87 -2.45 -21.62
N ALA A 39 4.77 -2.54 -22.39
CA ALA A 39 3.61 -1.66 -22.19
C ALA A 39 3.09 -1.73 -20.73
N ARG A 40 3.14 -2.91 -20.11
CA ARG A 40 2.78 -3.10 -18.71
C ARG A 40 3.68 -2.30 -17.77
N ASP A 41 5.00 -2.35 -17.97
CA ASP A 41 5.95 -1.63 -17.13
C ASP A 41 5.77 -0.12 -17.29
N TRP A 42 5.45 0.32 -18.51
CA TRP A 42 5.13 1.71 -18.81
C TRP A 42 3.86 2.15 -18.06
N ASP A 43 2.77 1.39 -18.16
CA ASP A 43 1.52 1.67 -17.42
C ASP A 43 1.73 1.66 -15.90
N GLU A 44 2.51 0.72 -15.36
CA GLU A 44 2.84 0.67 -13.94
C GLU A 44 3.68 1.87 -13.51
N ALA A 45 4.64 2.32 -14.32
CA ALA A 45 5.43 3.51 -14.04
C ALA A 45 4.56 4.78 -14.01
N HIS A 46 3.65 4.94 -14.97
CA HIS A 46 2.70 6.06 -14.97
C HIS A 46 1.77 6.04 -13.74
N LEU A 47 1.28 4.85 -13.37
CA LEU A 47 0.44 4.70 -12.19
C LEU A 47 1.21 4.96 -10.89
N ILE A 48 2.48 4.55 -10.81
CA ILE A 48 3.37 4.86 -9.68
C ILE A 48 3.57 6.37 -9.57
N ASN A 49 3.84 7.07 -10.67
CA ASN A 49 4.04 8.52 -10.65
C ASN A 49 2.79 9.25 -10.13
N ALA A 50 1.60 8.89 -10.65
CA ALA A 50 0.36 9.47 -10.15
C ALA A 50 0.12 9.15 -8.65
N ALA A 51 0.44 7.93 -8.21
CA ALA A 51 0.35 7.56 -6.80
C ALA A 51 1.34 8.35 -5.92
N TYR A 52 2.51 8.66 -6.45
CA TYR A 52 3.54 9.46 -5.78
C TYR A 52 3.10 10.92 -5.64
N ASP A 53 2.52 11.50 -6.68
CA ASP A 53 2.00 12.87 -6.67
C ASP A 53 0.91 13.01 -5.60
N VAL A 54 -0.09 12.11 -5.59
CA VAL A 54 -1.15 12.08 -4.56
C VAL A 54 -0.57 11.97 -3.15
N HIS A 55 0.43 11.09 -2.94
CA HIS A 55 1.02 10.91 -1.62
C HIS A 55 1.92 12.07 -1.19
N THR A 56 2.49 12.80 -2.15
CA THR A 56 3.30 13.99 -1.87
C THR A 56 2.41 15.16 -1.47
N ASP A 57 1.23 15.28 -2.09
CA ASP A 57 0.22 16.28 -1.73
C ASP A 57 -0.37 16.02 -0.34
N ASP A 58 -0.65 14.75 0.00
CA ASP A 58 -1.07 14.34 1.34
C ASP A 58 -0.33 13.07 1.83
N PRO A 59 0.76 13.24 2.62
CA PRO A 59 1.52 12.11 3.18
C PRO A 59 0.75 11.30 4.24
N GLU A 60 -0.41 11.77 4.70
CA GLU A 60 -1.29 11.00 5.58
C GLU A 60 -2.04 9.91 4.82
N PHE A 61 -2.12 10.01 3.49
CA PHE A 61 -2.83 9.04 2.66
C PHE A 61 -2.07 7.72 2.57
N GLY A 62 -2.76 6.64 2.93
CA GLY A 62 -2.32 5.28 2.62
C GLY A 62 -2.86 4.81 1.27
N HIS A 63 -2.42 3.63 0.82
CA HIS A 63 -2.80 3.06 -0.48
C HIS A 63 -4.32 3.02 -0.80
N ARG A 64 -5.20 3.05 0.20
CA ARG A 64 -6.67 3.10 0.01
C ARG A 64 -7.11 4.48 -0.47
N PHE A 65 -6.77 5.52 0.27
CA PHE A 65 -7.03 6.91 -0.14
C PHE A 65 -6.32 7.24 -1.44
N ILE A 66 -5.09 6.76 -1.62
CA ILE A 66 -4.38 6.89 -2.91
C ILE A 66 -5.18 6.22 -4.04
N ALA A 67 -5.77 5.04 -3.83
CA ALA A 67 -6.58 4.39 -4.86
C ALA A 67 -7.84 5.19 -5.20
N ASP A 68 -8.50 5.77 -4.20
CA ASP A 68 -9.69 6.61 -4.38
C ASP A 68 -9.36 7.88 -5.18
N GLU A 69 -8.25 8.56 -4.86
CA GLU A 69 -7.77 9.73 -5.61
C GLU A 69 -7.39 9.38 -7.05
N LEU A 70 -6.73 8.24 -7.26
CA LEU A 70 -6.44 7.76 -8.62
C LEU A 70 -7.73 7.48 -9.40
N HIS A 71 -8.77 6.95 -8.76
CA HIS A 71 -10.09 6.79 -9.40
C HIS A 71 -10.76 8.12 -9.70
N ALA A 72 -10.67 9.10 -8.79
CA ALA A 72 -11.18 10.45 -9.00
C ALA A 72 -10.47 11.15 -10.17
N ALA A 73 -9.18 10.89 -10.36
CA ALA A 73 -8.39 11.32 -11.51
C ALA A 73 -8.69 10.53 -12.82
N GLY A 74 -9.61 9.56 -12.78
CA GLY A 74 -10.04 8.78 -13.94
C GLY A 74 -9.20 7.52 -14.23
N LEU A 75 -8.23 7.18 -13.38
CA LEU A 75 -7.36 6.01 -13.57
C LEU A 75 -8.06 4.74 -13.06
N GLN A 76 -8.54 3.90 -13.95
CA GLN A 76 -9.20 2.64 -13.59
C GLN A 76 -8.17 1.58 -13.16
N THR A 77 -7.98 1.40 -11.85
CA THR A 77 -7.05 0.42 -11.28
C THR A 77 -7.66 -0.32 -10.10
N SER A 78 -7.23 -1.55 -9.81
CA SER A 78 -7.70 -2.25 -8.61
C SER A 78 -6.94 -1.80 -7.36
N GLU A 79 -7.64 -1.73 -6.22
CA GLU A 79 -7.01 -1.44 -4.92
C GLU A 79 -5.81 -2.36 -4.65
N ARG A 80 -5.91 -3.64 -5.01
CA ARG A 80 -4.81 -4.61 -4.85
C ARG A 80 -3.59 -4.28 -5.71
N ARG A 81 -3.78 -3.73 -6.91
CA ARG A 81 -2.68 -3.26 -7.77
C ARG A 81 -2.03 -2.03 -7.15
N VAL A 82 -2.81 -1.06 -6.70
CA VAL A 82 -2.31 0.15 -6.01
C VAL A 82 -1.54 -0.22 -4.75
N TRP A 83 -2.09 -1.11 -3.92
CA TRP A 83 -1.42 -1.62 -2.73
C TRP A 83 -0.04 -2.22 -3.04
N ARG A 84 0.04 -3.09 -4.06
CA ARG A 84 1.31 -3.71 -4.46
C ARG A 84 2.33 -2.65 -4.87
N LEU A 85 1.93 -1.69 -5.71
CA LEU A 85 2.83 -0.65 -6.23
C LEU A 85 3.28 0.31 -5.12
N CYS A 86 2.34 0.81 -4.30
CA CYS A 86 2.65 1.65 -3.14
C CYS A 86 3.58 0.93 -2.17
N SER A 87 3.35 -0.37 -1.91
CA SER A 87 4.22 -1.15 -1.03
C SER A 87 5.64 -1.37 -1.58
N GLN A 88 5.79 -1.47 -2.91
CA GLN A 88 7.11 -1.57 -3.56
C GLN A 88 7.88 -0.24 -3.50
N GLN A 89 7.17 0.88 -3.58
CA GLN A 89 7.72 2.24 -3.51
C GLN A 89 7.77 2.82 -2.08
N GLN A 90 7.34 2.04 -1.09
CA GLN A 90 7.25 2.44 0.32
C GLN A 90 6.36 3.68 0.57
N LEU A 91 5.34 3.89 -0.27
CA LEU A 91 4.32 4.94 -0.08
C LEU A 91 3.34 4.49 1.00
N PHE A 92 3.64 4.90 2.23
CA PHE A 92 2.87 4.56 3.41
C PHE A 92 2.41 5.82 4.12
N SER A 93 1.15 5.80 4.58
CA SER A 93 0.62 6.84 5.47
C SER A 93 1.56 7.06 6.66
N HIS A 94 1.92 8.32 6.90
CA HIS A 94 2.74 8.72 8.05
C HIS A 94 2.00 8.60 9.38
N THR A 95 0.67 8.73 9.37
CA THR A 95 -0.18 8.77 10.55
C THR A 95 -0.70 7.38 10.94
N ILE A 96 -1.02 6.53 9.95
CA ILE A 96 -1.59 5.19 10.21
C ILE A 96 -0.48 4.19 10.52
N LYS A 97 -0.25 3.96 11.82
CA LYS A 97 0.54 2.79 12.26
C LYS A 97 -0.32 1.54 12.13
N ARG A 98 0.16 0.52 11.40
CA ARG A 98 -0.48 -0.81 11.36
C ARG A 98 -0.73 -1.30 12.79
N ALA A 99 -1.99 -1.48 13.16
CA ALA A 99 -2.35 -2.13 14.41
C ALA A 99 -1.66 -3.50 14.46
N ARG A 100 -0.89 -3.76 15.50
CA ARG A 100 -0.21 -5.06 15.66
C ARG A 100 -1.30 -6.14 15.77
N LYS A 101 -1.21 -7.17 14.92
CA LYS A 101 -2.17 -8.28 14.78
C LYS A 101 -2.43 -9.04 16.10
N HIS A 102 -1.53 -8.88 17.07
CA HIS A 102 -1.77 -9.23 18.46
C HIS A 102 -1.94 -7.93 19.24
N GLY A 103 -3.21 -7.54 19.40
CA GLY A 103 -3.60 -6.40 20.20
C GLY A 103 -2.95 -6.52 21.57
N LYS A 104 -2.35 -5.43 22.02
CA LYS A 104 -2.03 -5.30 23.45
C LYS A 104 -3.30 -5.66 24.22
N LYS A 105 -3.14 -6.36 25.36
CA LYS A 105 -4.24 -6.49 26.32
C LYS A 105 -4.89 -5.11 26.47
N PRO A 106 -6.24 -5.01 26.48
CA PRO A 106 -6.91 -3.74 26.72
C PRO A 106 -6.19 -3.04 27.86
N GLY A 107 -5.85 -1.76 27.64
CA GLY A 107 -5.28 -0.96 28.71
C GLY A 107 -6.21 -1.02 29.92
N PRO A 108 -5.70 -0.79 31.13
CA PRO A 108 -6.56 -0.64 32.29
C PRO A 108 -7.68 0.37 31.97
N PRO A 109 -8.90 0.14 32.48
CA PRO A 109 -10.03 1.00 32.22
C PRO A 109 -9.66 2.46 32.54
N VAL A 110 -9.96 3.37 31.60
CA VAL A 110 -9.61 4.79 31.71
C VAL A 110 -10.50 5.52 32.72
N CYS A 111 -11.60 4.88 33.13
CA CYS A 111 -12.54 5.39 34.12
C CYS A 111 -12.82 4.32 35.16
N ASP A 112 -12.98 4.74 36.42
CA ASP A 112 -13.32 3.85 37.51
C ASP A 112 -14.72 3.25 37.29
N ASP A 113 -14.83 1.94 37.45
CA ASP A 113 -16.12 1.23 37.43
C ASP A 113 -16.83 1.45 38.77
N LEU A 114 -17.51 2.60 38.90
CA LEU A 114 -18.15 3.04 40.14
C LEU A 114 -19.22 2.07 40.67
N VAL A 115 -19.70 1.16 39.82
CA VAL A 115 -20.76 0.20 40.16
C VAL A 115 -20.25 -1.24 40.17
N GLU A 116 -18.97 -1.47 39.89
CA GLU A 116 -18.34 -2.81 39.84
C GLU A 116 -19.15 -3.84 39.03
N ARG A 117 -19.83 -3.39 37.98
CA ARG A 117 -20.78 -4.18 37.16
C ARG A 117 -22.00 -4.74 37.90
N ASP A 118 -22.33 -4.22 39.09
CA ASP A 118 -23.62 -4.44 39.73
C ASP A 118 -24.63 -3.38 39.25
N PHE A 119 -25.60 -3.84 38.46
CA PHE A 119 -26.65 -2.98 37.91
C PHE A 119 -27.97 -3.07 38.70
N THR A 120 -27.92 -3.61 39.93
CA THR A 120 -29.10 -3.79 40.78
C THR A 120 -29.35 -2.53 41.61
N ALA A 121 -30.58 -2.01 41.60
CA ALA A 121 -31.02 -0.90 42.45
C ALA A 121 -32.23 -1.32 43.30
N LYS A 122 -32.31 -0.83 44.54
CA LYS A 122 -33.41 -1.15 45.47
C LYS A 122 -34.52 -0.11 45.44
N ALA A 123 -34.19 1.13 45.05
CA ALA A 123 -35.12 2.22 44.89
C ALA A 123 -34.88 3.03 43.61
N ILE A 124 -35.86 3.86 43.24
CA ILE A 124 -35.75 4.81 42.13
C ILE A 124 -34.68 5.86 42.46
N ASN A 125 -33.95 6.34 41.45
CA ASN A 125 -32.88 7.36 41.54
C ASN A 125 -31.57 6.91 42.22
N GLU A 126 -31.35 5.61 42.44
CA GLU A 126 -30.07 5.08 42.99
C GLU A 126 -29.04 4.77 41.90
N LEU A 127 -29.48 4.34 40.71
CA LEU A 127 -28.62 3.99 39.59
C LEU A 127 -29.18 4.57 38.28
N TRP A 128 -28.32 5.22 37.51
CA TRP A 128 -28.67 5.83 36.23
C TRP A 128 -27.90 5.14 35.12
N LEU A 129 -28.63 4.50 34.20
CA LEU A 129 -28.08 3.84 33.02
C LEU A 129 -28.42 4.68 31.79
N THR A 130 -27.43 4.86 30.93
CA THR A 130 -27.61 5.51 29.62
C THR A 130 -27.09 4.58 28.55
N ASP A 131 -27.82 4.46 27.45
CA ASP A 131 -27.39 3.72 26.27
C ASP A 131 -27.31 4.67 25.08
N VAL A 132 -26.40 4.39 24.15
CA VAL A 132 -26.20 5.18 22.94
C VAL A 132 -26.66 4.35 21.76
N VAL A 133 -27.79 4.72 21.18
CA VAL A 133 -28.30 4.10 19.95
C VAL A 133 -27.68 4.80 18.75
N ARG A 134 -27.08 4.02 17.84
CA ARG A 134 -26.65 4.55 16.53
C ARG A 134 -27.89 4.75 15.67
N HIS A 135 -28.11 5.97 15.21
CA HIS A 135 -29.07 6.26 14.15
C HIS A 135 -28.36 6.19 12.79
N GLU A 136 -28.97 5.51 11.81
CA GLU A 136 -28.51 5.55 10.43
C GLU A 136 -28.88 6.91 9.83
N ALA A 137 -27.92 7.55 9.16
CA ALA A 137 -28.19 8.79 8.44
C ALA A 137 -29.03 8.48 7.19
N LEU A 138 -30.08 9.26 6.96
CA LEU A 138 -30.92 9.22 5.75
C LEU A 138 -30.12 9.55 4.49
#